data_AF-A0A373NRY1-F1
#
_entry.id   AF-A0A373NRY1-F1
#
_cell.length_a   1.000
_cell.length_b   1.000
_cell.length_c   1.000
_cell.angle_alpha   90.00
_cell.angle_beta   90.00
_cell.angle_gamma   90.00
#
_symmetry.space_group_name_H-M   'P 1'
#
loop_
_entity.id
_entity.type
_entity.pdbx_description
1 polymer ?
#
loop_
_entity_poly.entity_id
_entity_poly.type
_entity_poly.pdbx_seq_one_letter_code
_entity_poly.pdbx_strand_id
1 'polypeptide(L)'
;MRGLVRQKQKVYWSRISEKTQGLDRIKVYEKPVLYSFSVSSTAGTPEEIAAGIVPDYDRYITSFNRNFHPQEADIFWIDRIPQISEDGNLILDENGEPTVLPDYTLKKILDTQKGNIARYGISKKGNEDG
;
A
#
# COMPACT_ATOMS: atom_id res chain seq x y z
N MET A 1 17.92 17.54 -17.81
CA MET A 1 17.93 16.21 -17.15
C MET A 1 17.68 16.41 -15.67
N ARG A 2 16.46 16.18 -15.17
CA ARG A 2 16.13 16.33 -13.74
C ARG A 2 16.75 15.15 -13.00
N GLY A 3 17.75 15.41 -12.17
CA GLY A 3 18.36 14.40 -11.32
C GLY A 3 17.26 13.70 -10.53
N LEU A 4 17.24 12.37 -10.58
CA LEU A 4 16.39 11.53 -9.75
C LEU A 4 16.83 11.69 -8.28
N VAL A 5 16.48 12.80 -7.65
CA VAL A 5 16.05 12.71 -6.26
C VAL A 5 14.99 11.63 -6.30
N ARG A 6 15.31 10.45 -5.76
CA ARG A 6 14.34 9.40 -5.47
C ARG A 6 13.29 10.09 -4.61
N GLN A 7 12.26 10.61 -5.24
CA GLN A 7 11.28 11.50 -4.65
C GLN A 7 10.46 10.59 -3.74
N LYS A 8 10.93 10.43 -2.50
CA LYS A 8 10.25 9.60 -1.52
C LYS A 8 8.89 10.23 -1.31
N GLN A 9 7.85 9.49 -1.64
CA GLN A 9 6.49 9.93 -1.44
C GLN A 9 6.08 9.58 0.00
N LYS A 10 5.27 10.46 0.58
CA LYS A 10 4.57 10.16 1.83
C LYS A 10 3.53 9.10 1.51
N VAL A 11 3.64 7.95 2.17
CA VAL A 11 2.73 6.83 2.01
C VAL A 11 2.16 6.51 3.38
N TYR A 12 0.86 6.69 3.53
CA TYR A 12 0.16 6.18 4.69
C TYR A 12 -0.16 4.72 4.44
N TRP A 13 0.13 3.87 5.42
CA TRP A 13 -0.17 2.44 5.39
C TRP A 13 -1.01 2.09 6.60
N SER A 14 -2.03 1.27 6.41
CA SER A 14 -2.78 0.65 7.49
C SER A 14 -2.96 -0.83 7.18
N ARG A 15 -2.77 -1.66 8.21
CA ARG A 15 -3.04 -3.09 8.11
C ARG A 15 -4.54 -3.33 8.20
N ILE A 16 -5.05 -4.17 7.31
CA ILE A 16 -6.41 -4.69 7.40
C ILE A 16 -6.37 -6.08 8.02
N SER A 17 -7.22 -6.32 9.00
CA SER A 17 -7.44 -7.64 9.58
C SER A 17 -8.93 -7.96 9.54
N GLU A 18 -9.27 -9.15 9.06
CA GLU A 18 -10.64 -9.65 9.14
C GLU A 18 -10.84 -10.30 10.51
N LYS A 19 -11.84 -9.82 11.25
CA LYS A 19 -12.22 -10.41 12.54
C LYS A 19 -13.62 -10.99 12.42
N THR A 20 -13.75 -12.28 12.69
CA THR A 20 -15.05 -12.94 12.81
C THR A 20 -15.68 -12.55 14.15
N GLN A 21 -16.80 -11.84 14.13
CA GLN A 21 -17.59 -11.54 15.32
C GLN A 21 -18.97 -12.18 15.17
N GLY A 22 -19.11 -13.42 15.66
CA GLY A 22 -20.33 -14.21 15.47
C GLY A 22 -20.41 -14.81 14.06
N LEU A 23 -21.53 -14.57 13.35
CA LEU A 23 -21.73 -15.02 11.97
C LEU A 23 -21.15 -14.05 10.92
N ASP A 24 -20.77 -12.84 11.35
CA ASP A 24 -20.37 -11.75 10.46
C ASP A 24 -18.85 -11.56 10.45
N ARG A 25 -18.31 -11.16 9.29
CA ARG A 25 -16.88 -10.89 9.09
C ARG A 25 -16.68 -9.40 8.93
N ILE A 26 -16.15 -8.76 9.97
CA ILE A 26 -15.88 -7.33 9.96
C ILE A 26 -14.41 -7.07 9.60
N LYS A 27 -14.18 -6.05 8.78
CA LYS A 27 -12.83 -5.54 8.48
C LYS A 27 -12.42 -4.57 9.58
N VAL A 28 -11.30 -4.86 10.22
CA VAL A 28 -10.69 -4.01 11.25
C VAL A 28 -9.44 -3.38 10.66
N TYR A 29 -9.35 -2.06 10.76
CA TYR A 29 -8.21 -1.30 10.26
C TYR A 29 -7.31 -0.91 11.44
N GLU A 30 -6.01 -1.15 11.32
CA GLU A 30 -5.04 -0.71 12.30
C GLU A 30 -4.74 0.80 12.17
N LYS A 31 -4.11 1.37 13.20
CA LYS A 31 -3.67 2.78 13.19
C LYS A 31 -2.79 3.04 11.95
N PRO A 32 -3.13 4.03 11.10
CA PRO A 32 -2.38 4.30 9.89
C PRO A 32 -1.02 4.89 10.26
N VAL A 33 0.03 4.30 9.72
CA VAL A 33 1.42 4.73 9.94
C VAL A 33 1.92 5.43 8.69
N LEU A 34 2.46 6.63 8.87
CA LEU A 34 3.08 7.39 7.79
C LEU A 34 4.52 6.91 7.57
N TYR A 35 4.80 6.49 6.34
CA TYR A 35 6.15 6.17 5.88
C TYR A 35 6.57 7.04 4.70
N SER A 36 7.87 7.07 4.44
CA SER A 36 8.47 7.75 3.28
C SER A 36 9.16 6.73 2.39
N PHE A 37 8.46 6.27 1.36
CA PHE A 37 8.94 5.23 0.46
C PHE A 37 9.14 5.74 -0.97
N SER A 38 9.94 5.02 -1.75
CA SER A 38 10.03 5.27 -3.19
C SER A 38 8.95 4.45 -3.90
N VAL A 39 8.01 5.11 -4.58
CA VAL A 39 6.94 4.46 -5.33
C VAL A 39 7.27 4.57 -6.82
N SER A 40 7.11 3.49 -7.57
CA SER A 40 7.29 3.51 -9.02
C SER A 40 6.12 4.20 -9.72
N SER A 41 6.38 4.73 -10.92
CA SER A 41 5.31 5.28 -11.77
C SER A 41 4.58 4.20 -12.57
N THR A 42 5.24 3.06 -12.81
CA THR A 42 4.78 1.95 -13.64
C THR A 42 4.90 0.61 -12.93
N ALA A 43 4.17 -0.37 -13.45
CA ALA A 43 4.29 -1.77 -13.09
C ALA A 43 5.64 -2.35 -13.49
N GLY A 44 6.04 -3.42 -12.80
CA GLY A 44 7.17 -4.26 -13.21
C GLY A 44 8.49 -3.74 -12.69
N THR A 45 9.16 -4.58 -11.91
CA THR A 45 10.54 -4.30 -11.53
C THR A 45 11.45 -4.43 -12.75
N PRO A 46 12.61 -3.74 -12.79
CA PRO A 46 13.55 -3.86 -13.90
C PRO A 46 13.98 -5.31 -14.16
N GLU A 47 14.00 -6.14 -13.12
CA GLU A 47 14.29 -7.58 -13.20
C GLU A 47 13.17 -8.35 -13.91
N GLU A 48 11.90 -8.09 -13.56
CA GLU A 48 10.75 -8.69 -14.24
C GLU A 48 10.67 -8.27 -15.70
N ILE A 49 10.86 -6.97 -15.99
CA ILE A 49 10.83 -6.45 -17.36
C ILE A 49 11.96 -7.06 -18.21
N ALA A 50 13.17 -7.20 -17.66
CA ALA A 50 14.29 -7.83 -18.35
C ALA A 50 14.05 -9.34 -18.61
N ALA A 51 13.29 -10.00 -17.74
CA ALA A 51 12.89 -11.41 -17.91
C ALA A 51 11.66 -11.60 -18.80
N GLY A 52 11.06 -10.53 -19.33
CA GLY A 52 9.83 -10.60 -20.13
C GLY A 52 8.58 -10.96 -19.32
N ILE A 53 8.63 -10.79 -17.99
CA ILE A 53 7.51 -11.08 -17.09
C ILE A 53 6.57 -9.90 -17.06
N VAL A 54 5.28 -10.15 -17.33
CA VAL A 54 4.22 -9.14 -17.20
C VAL A 54 3.71 -9.15 -15.74
N PRO A 55 3.92 -8.08 -14.97
CA PRO A 55 3.43 -7.95 -13.60
C PRO A 55 1.90 -7.82 -13.54
N ASP A 56 1.28 -8.38 -12.51
CA ASP A 56 -0.18 -8.30 -12.24
C ASP A 56 -0.54 -7.13 -11.28
N TYR A 57 0.30 -6.11 -11.18
CA TYR A 57 0.13 -4.98 -10.27
C TYR A 57 0.42 -3.68 -11.02
N ASP A 58 -0.17 -2.55 -10.60
CA ASP A 58 -0.04 -1.27 -11.31
C ASP A 58 1.29 -0.56 -11.04
N ARG A 59 1.76 -0.61 -9.79
CA ARG A 59 2.98 0.07 -9.32
C ARG A 59 3.66 -0.75 -8.24
N TYR A 60 4.89 -0.42 -7.88
CA TYR A 60 5.57 -1.05 -6.77
C TYR A 60 6.23 -0.03 -5.84
N ILE A 61 6.16 -0.29 -4.55
CA ILE A 61 6.83 0.45 -3.50
C ILE A 61 8.16 -0.23 -3.21
N THR A 62 9.23 0.55 -3.08
CA THR A 62 10.52 0.09 -2.59
C THR A 62 10.73 0.59 -1.16
N SER A 63 10.72 -0.34 -0.22
CA SER A 63 11.06 -0.11 1.18
C SER A 63 12.51 -0.50 1.44
N PHE A 64 13.22 0.32 2.20
CA PHE A 64 14.53 -0.02 2.77
C PHE A 64 14.42 -0.34 4.27
N ASN A 65 13.21 -0.34 4.80
CA ASN A 65 12.93 -0.56 6.21
C ASN A 65 12.64 -2.04 6.45
N ARG A 66 13.53 -2.71 7.19
CA ARG A 66 13.40 -4.13 7.53
C ARG A 66 12.21 -4.44 8.44
N ASN A 67 11.71 -3.47 9.22
CA ASN A 67 10.56 -3.71 10.11
C ASN A 67 9.21 -3.54 9.39
N PHE A 68 9.24 -3.14 8.11
CA PHE A 68 8.03 -2.90 7.35
C PHE A 68 7.64 -4.17 6.60
N HIS A 69 6.68 -4.90 7.17
CA HIS A 69 6.13 -6.15 6.64
C HIS A 69 4.62 -6.03 6.45
N PRO A 70 4.17 -5.39 5.35
CA PRO A 70 2.76 -5.35 5.01
C PRO A 70 2.29 -6.74 4.58
N GLN A 71 0.99 -6.98 4.70
CA GLN A 71 0.31 -8.21 4.30
C GLN A 71 -0.53 -7.98 3.05
N GLU A 72 -0.81 -9.06 2.31
CA GLU A 72 -1.73 -8.99 1.16
C GLU A 72 -3.08 -8.42 1.63
N ALA A 73 -3.69 -7.59 0.79
CA ALA A 73 -4.88 -6.78 1.09
C ALA A 73 -4.67 -5.56 2.01
N ASP A 74 -3.46 -5.30 2.53
CA ASP A 74 -3.17 -4.03 3.21
C ASP A 74 -3.40 -2.84 2.29
N ILE A 75 -3.70 -1.68 2.87
CA ILE A 75 -4.08 -0.48 2.13
C ILE A 75 -3.08 0.65 2.28
N PHE A 76 -3.00 1.44 1.20
CA PHE A 76 -2.03 2.50 1.04
C PHE A 76 -2.71 3.76 0.49
N TRP A 77 -2.43 4.88 1.14
CA TRP A 77 -2.74 6.21 0.59
C TRP A 77 -1.42 6.86 0.18
N ILE A 78 -1.33 7.19 -1.10
CA ILE A 78 -0.10 7.72 -1.72
C ILE A 78 -0.36 9.12 -2.27
N ASP A 79 -1.53 9.30 -2.88
CA ASP A 79 -1.96 10.58 -3.43
C ASP A 79 -2.85 11.31 -2.41
N ARG A 80 -3.70 10.54 -1.71
CA ARG A 80 -4.61 11.04 -0.68
C ARG A 80 -4.02 10.93 0.72
N ILE A 81 -4.62 11.64 1.66
CA ILE A 81 -4.27 11.57 3.09
C ILE A 81 -5.48 10.97 3.82
N PRO A 82 -5.33 9.88 4.56
CA PRO A 82 -6.44 9.30 5.30
C PRO A 82 -6.94 10.24 6.39
N GLN A 83 -8.24 10.20 6.66
CA GLN A 83 -8.81 10.92 7.79
C GLN A 83 -8.60 10.11 9.08
N ILE A 84 -7.86 10.71 10.01
CA ILE A 84 -7.53 10.12 11.31
C ILE A 84 -8.25 10.86 12.43
N SER A 85 -8.71 10.10 13.42
CA SER A 85 -9.29 10.63 14.65
C SER A 85 -8.20 11.14 15.60
N GLU A 86 -8.59 11.84 16.67
CA GLU A 86 -7.67 12.39 17.67
C GLU A 86 -6.84 11.30 18.38
N ASP A 87 -7.35 10.06 18.47
CA ASP A 87 -6.62 8.90 19.01
C ASP A 87 -5.60 8.29 18.01
N GLY A 88 -5.55 8.81 16.78
CA GLY A 88 -4.73 8.30 15.69
C GLY A 88 -5.28 7.04 15.01
N ASN A 89 -6.56 6.71 15.21
CA ASN A 89 -7.26 5.65 14.47
C ASN A 89 -7.83 6.19 13.15
N LEU A 90 -8.04 5.32 12.16
CA LEU A 90 -8.78 5.67 10.95
C LEU A 90 -10.24 5.97 11.28
N ILE A 91 -10.76 7.07 10.72
CA ILE A 91 -12.19 7.35 10.79
C ILE A 91 -12.90 6.52 9.74
N LEU A 92 -13.71 5.57 10.20
CA LEU A 92 -14.54 4.72 9.37
C LEU A 92 -15.94 5.33 9.23
N ASP A 93 -16.55 5.10 8.08
CA ASP A 93 -17.93 5.44 7.71
C ASP A 93 -18.93 4.39 8.26
N GLU A 94 -20.24 4.62 8.07
CA GLU A 94 -21.31 3.68 8.47
C GLU A 94 -21.16 2.27 7.88
N ASN A 95 -20.50 2.17 6.72
CA ASN A 95 -20.21 0.90 6.05
C ASN A 95 -18.96 0.17 6.61
N GLY A 96 -18.28 0.76 7.59
CA GLY A 96 -17.03 0.23 8.13
C GLY A 96 -15.85 0.38 7.17
N GLU A 97 -15.92 1.28 6.19
CA GLU A 97 -14.80 1.64 5.31
C GLU A 97 -14.19 2.98 5.72
N PRO A 98 -12.90 3.23 5.48
CA PRO A 98 -12.32 4.53 5.79
C PRO A 98 -13.01 5.65 4.99
N THR A 99 -13.41 6.70 5.70
CA THR A 99 -14.03 7.92 5.13
C THR A 99 -13.27 8.46 3.93
N VAL A 100 -11.94 8.42 3.97
CA VAL A 100 -11.08 8.63 2.80
C VAL A 100 -10.60 7.28 2.29
N LEU A 101 -11.09 6.88 1.13
CA LEU A 101 -10.72 5.61 0.50
C LEU A 101 -9.22 5.55 0.13
N PRO A 102 -8.59 4.38 0.30
CA PRO A 102 -7.19 4.18 -0.07
C PRO A 102 -7.01 4.19 -1.59
N ASP A 103 -5.86 4.71 -2.03
CA ASP A 103 -5.52 4.79 -3.46
C ASP A 103 -5.08 3.42 -4.01
N TYR A 104 -4.36 2.64 -3.21
CA TYR A 104 -3.79 1.37 -3.63
C TYR A 104 -3.92 0.30 -2.54
N THR A 105 -3.92 -0.96 -2.97
CA THR A 105 -3.89 -2.14 -2.09
C THR A 105 -2.66 -2.98 -2.38
N LEU A 106 -2.08 -3.63 -1.36
CA LEU A 106 -1.01 -4.59 -1.57
C LEU A 106 -1.55 -5.79 -2.35
N LYS A 107 -0.99 -6.00 -3.53
CA LYS A 107 -1.34 -7.09 -4.43
C LYS A 107 -0.31 -8.21 -4.39
N LYS A 108 0.97 -7.87 -4.29
CA LYS A 108 2.05 -8.85 -4.36
C LYS A 108 3.25 -8.40 -3.54
N ILE A 109 3.85 -9.32 -2.79
CA ILE A 109 5.13 -9.09 -2.12
C ILE A 109 6.24 -9.59 -3.06
N LEU A 110 7.09 -8.68 -3.54
CA LEU A 110 8.21 -8.98 -4.42
C LEU A 110 9.53 -9.02 -3.65
N ASP A 111 9.48 -9.50 -2.42
CA ASP A 111 10.64 -9.54 -1.51
C ASP A 111 11.89 -9.99 -2.26
N THR A 112 12.96 -9.17 -2.20
CA THR A 112 14.19 -9.50 -2.91
C THR A 112 15.14 -10.20 -1.97
N GLN A 113 15.61 -11.38 -2.38
CA GLN A 113 16.60 -12.16 -1.63
C GLN A 113 17.96 -11.45 -1.50
N LYS A 114 18.21 -10.36 -2.25
CA LYS A 114 19.48 -9.62 -2.25
C LYS A 114 19.32 -8.23 -1.63
N GLY A 115 19.69 -8.13 -0.35
CA GLY A 115 19.92 -6.86 0.37
C GLY A 115 18.76 -6.43 1.27
N ASN A 116 18.94 -5.32 1.98
CA ASN A 116 17.95 -4.76 2.92
C ASN A 116 16.80 -4.03 2.22
N ILE A 117 16.42 -4.49 1.04
CA ILE A 117 15.45 -3.82 0.19
C ILE A 117 14.28 -4.77 0.07
N ALA A 118 13.07 -4.29 0.29
CA ALA A 118 11.85 -5.04 0.03
C ALA A 118 11.03 -4.28 -1.00
N ARG A 119 10.45 -4.99 -1.96
CA ARG A 119 9.57 -4.41 -2.98
C ARG A 119 8.17 -4.97 -2.84
N TYR A 120 7.19 -4.11 -3.02
CA TYR A 120 5.78 -4.39 -2.76
C TYR A 120 4.94 -3.91 -3.93
N GLY A 121 4.35 -4.84 -4.66
CA GLY A 121 3.48 -4.61 -5.80
C GLY A 121 2.12 -4.17 -5.28
N ILE A 122 1.73 -2.96 -5.65
CA ILE A 122 0.48 -2.33 -5.28
C ILE A 122 -0.38 -2.19 -6.52
N SER A 123 -1.67 -2.48 -6.38
CA SER A 123 -2.64 -2.26 -7.45
C SER A 123 -3.56 -1.12 -7.06
N LYS A 124 -3.92 -0.29 -8.03
CA LYS A 124 -4.79 0.85 -7.78
C LYS A 124 -6.16 0.30 -7.40
N LYS A 125 -6.67 0.70 -6.23
CA LYS A 125 -8.06 0.37 -5.89
C LYS A 125 -8.92 1.15 -6.89
N GLY A 126 -9.58 0.43 -7.80
CA GLY A 126 -10.45 1.03 -8.79
C GLY A 126 -11.49 1.86 -8.05
N ASN A 127 -11.41 3.18 -8.21
CA ASN A 127 -12.56 4.03 -7.99
C ASN A 127 -13.48 3.70 -9.17
N GLU A 128 -14.43 2.78 -8.98
CA GLU A 128 -15.66 2.79 -9.79
C GLU A 128 -16.37 4.09 -9.44
N ASP A 129 -15.94 5.19 -10.07
CA ASP A 129 -16.68 6.43 -10.14
C ASP A 129 -16.34 7.07 -11.49
N GLY A 130 -17.26 6.88 -12.45
CA GLY A 130 -17.22 7.42 -13.80
C GLY A 130 -17.72 6.45 -14.87
#